data_AF-A0A9D5GBP1-F1
#
_entry.id   AF-A0A9D5GBP1-F1
#
_cell.length_a   1.000
_cell.length_b   1.000
_cell.length_c   1.000
_cell.angle_alpha   90.00
_cell.angle_beta   90.00
_cell.angle_gamma   90.00
#
_symmetry.space_group_name_H-M   'P 1'
#
loop_
_entity.id
_entity.type
_entity.pdbx_description
1 polymer ?
#
loop_
_entity_poly.entity_id
_entity_poly.type
_entity_poly.pdbx_seq_one_letter_code
_entity_poly.pdbx_strand_id
1 'polypeptide(L)'
;MIVVGIGGMGSATLAHCAKRGKRVLGIEQYPRGHDLGASAGRSRIIRKAYAEGAGYVPLLQRAYRLWRALEREAETQLLDLCGMLLVGNKEGALLRGAADSARSYGLAARALHGCRACAAGSRPERGVEGRRHVTYDAIIIGAGHNGLTAAAYLSRAGLKTLVLERRDVVGGAAVSETPWPGWTVSTASYVCSLLHPQIIAELELARFGYSAYRKDPSSFTPLLDGRSLLISSDPVATAAEIGAFSQRDVDGYRAYAREADRAGDAVFVSFLDDEPSLARFEPSLRALFAGSVADVAERFVETPVLQAIIASDGITGTNRGPRDPGTGYVMAHHVSGQAMGATGAWGFVRGGMGGISQALKAAALAA
;
A
#
# COMPACT_ATOMS: atom_id res chain seq x y z
N MET A 1 -33.31 -8.46 31.44
CA MET A 1 -31.86 -8.35 31.26
C MET A 1 -31.58 -7.03 30.57
N ILE A 2 -30.71 -6.19 31.13
CA ILE A 2 -30.26 -4.95 30.49
C ILE A 2 -28.80 -5.14 30.12
N VAL A 3 -28.43 -4.79 28.88
CA VAL A 3 -27.04 -4.80 28.39
C VAL A 3 -26.68 -3.38 27.98
N VAL A 4 -25.65 -2.82 28.62
CA VAL A 4 -25.11 -1.50 28.30
C VAL A 4 -23.89 -1.68 27.42
N GLY A 5 -23.92 -1.06 26.23
CA GLY A 5 -22.98 -1.30 25.12
C GLY A 5 -23.46 -2.43 24.21
N ILE A 6 -23.85 -2.12 22.98
CA ILE A 6 -24.36 -3.05 21.95
C ILE A 6 -23.31 -3.23 20.83
N GLY A 7 -22.02 -3.26 21.20
CA GLY A 7 -20.94 -3.69 20.32
C GLY A 7 -20.96 -5.22 20.06
N GLY A 8 -19.84 -5.79 19.59
CA GLY A 8 -19.76 -7.22 19.26
C GLY A 8 -20.18 -8.17 20.40
N MET A 9 -19.74 -7.92 21.63
CA MET A 9 -20.09 -8.76 22.79
C MET A 9 -21.52 -8.52 23.28
N GLY A 10 -21.96 -7.27 23.32
CA GLY A 10 -23.28 -6.88 23.81
C GLY A 10 -24.41 -7.35 22.91
N SER A 11 -24.26 -7.18 21.60
CA SER A 11 -25.21 -7.68 20.60
C SER A 11 -25.35 -9.21 20.65
N ALA A 12 -24.24 -9.96 20.73
CA ALA A 12 -24.26 -11.40 20.90
C ALA A 12 -24.96 -11.83 22.19
N THR A 13 -24.71 -11.11 23.30
CA THR A 13 -25.34 -11.37 24.60
C THR A 13 -26.86 -11.17 24.54
N LEU A 14 -27.32 -10.06 23.95
CA LEU A 14 -28.74 -9.78 23.77
C LEU A 14 -29.41 -10.87 22.93
N ALA A 15 -28.83 -11.21 21.77
CA ALA A 15 -29.37 -12.22 20.87
C ALA A 15 -29.50 -13.58 21.58
N HIS A 16 -28.47 -14.01 22.31
CA HIS A 16 -28.49 -15.28 23.02
C HIS A 16 -29.42 -15.29 24.25
N CYS A 17 -29.66 -14.16 24.90
CA CYS A 17 -30.63 -14.06 25.98
C CYS A 17 -32.07 -14.04 25.44
N ALA A 18 -32.32 -13.31 24.37
CA ALA A 18 -33.62 -13.26 23.70
C ALA A 18 -34.04 -14.65 23.20
N LYS A 19 -33.14 -15.39 22.56
CA LYS A 19 -33.38 -16.79 22.12
C LYS A 19 -33.73 -17.76 23.25
N ARG A 20 -33.41 -17.42 24.50
CA ARG A 20 -33.78 -18.19 25.69
C ARG A 20 -35.07 -17.69 26.34
N GLY A 21 -35.88 -16.91 25.63
CA GLY A 21 -37.15 -16.37 26.09
C GLY A 21 -37.02 -15.27 27.15
N LYS A 22 -35.82 -14.68 27.33
CA LYS A 22 -35.64 -13.59 28.29
C LYS A 22 -36.07 -12.26 27.67
N ARG A 23 -36.76 -11.42 28.45
CA ARG A 23 -36.95 -10.00 28.10
C ARG A 23 -35.61 -9.27 28.20
N VAL A 24 -35.18 -8.68 27.10
CA VAL A 24 -33.88 -8.00 26.96
C VAL A 24 -34.07 -6.53 26.56
N LEU A 25 -33.20 -5.66 27.07
CA LEU A 25 -33.06 -4.26 26.67
C LEU A 25 -31.58 -3.98 26.42
N GLY A 26 -31.25 -3.47 25.23
CA GLY A 26 -29.91 -2.98 24.90
C GLY A 26 -29.87 -1.47 24.94
N ILE A 27 -28.81 -0.91 25.53
CA ILE A 27 -28.54 0.54 25.56
C ILE A 27 -27.21 0.79 24.86
N GLU A 28 -27.20 1.62 23.82
CA GLU A 28 -26.00 2.04 23.08
C GLU A 28 -26.01 3.55 22.94
N GLN A 29 -24.84 4.19 23.09
CA GLN A 29 -24.71 5.65 22.97
C GLN A 29 -24.69 6.11 21.51
N TYR A 30 -24.35 5.21 20.59
CA TYR A 30 -24.24 5.46 19.15
C TYR A 30 -25.30 4.70 18.31
N PRO A 31 -25.49 5.07 17.03
CA PRO A 31 -26.32 4.30 16.11
C PRO A 31 -25.79 2.87 15.89
N ARG A 32 -26.68 1.94 15.54
CA ARG A 32 -26.30 0.55 15.21
C ARG A 32 -25.31 0.53 14.04
N GLY A 33 -24.24 -0.25 14.18
CA GLY A 33 -23.23 -0.40 13.11
C GLY A 33 -22.28 0.80 12.95
N HIS A 34 -22.21 1.69 13.93
CA HIS A 34 -21.25 2.79 13.95
C HIS A 34 -19.79 2.33 13.90
N ASP A 35 -18.90 3.23 13.51
CA ASP A 35 -17.45 3.04 13.42
C ASP A 35 -16.66 3.59 14.62
N LEU A 36 -17.33 4.26 15.55
CA LEU A 36 -16.75 4.83 16.79
C LEU A 36 -16.36 3.79 17.87
N GLY A 37 -16.33 2.49 17.55
CA GLY A 37 -16.05 1.41 18.49
C GLY A 37 -15.11 0.33 17.95
N ALA A 38 -14.72 -0.64 18.80
CA ALA A 38 -13.73 -1.66 18.44
C ALA A 38 -14.22 -2.73 17.43
N SER A 39 -15.49 -2.71 17.05
CA SER A 39 -16.08 -3.58 16.01
C SER A 39 -16.11 -2.97 14.62
N ALA A 40 -15.61 -1.74 14.43
CA ALA A 40 -15.62 -1.01 13.16
C ALA A 40 -14.80 -1.66 12.04
N GLY A 41 -15.05 -1.31 10.77
CA GLY A 41 -14.31 -1.86 9.63
C GLY A 41 -14.88 -3.19 9.12
N ARG A 42 -14.42 -3.61 7.93
CA ARG A 42 -15.13 -4.59 7.11
C ARG A 42 -14.94 -6.06 7.52
N SER A 43 -13.85 -6.40 8.20
CA SER A 43 -13.53 -7.80 8.55
C SER A 43 -12.78 -7.94 9.88
N ARG A 44 -12.81 -9.15 10.43
CA ARG A 44 -12.06 -9.56 11.63
C ARG A 44 -11.51 -10.97 11.45
N ILE A 45 -10.30 -11.19 11.95
CA ILE A 45 -9.65 -12.50 11.91
C ILE A 45 -10.16 -13.37 13.06
N ILE A 46 -10.45 -14.63 12.77
CA ILE A 46 -10.71 -15.67 13.77
C ILE A 46 -9.70 -16.81 13.59
N ARG A 47 -9.11 -17.28 14.69
CA ARG A 47 -8.08 -18.35 14.72
C ARG A 47 -8.54 -19.47 15.64
N LYS A 48 -8.23 -20.73 15.31
CA LYS A 48 -8.38 -21.87 16.26
C LYS A 48 -7.09 -22.17 17.00
N ALA A 49 -5.96 -22.20 16.30
CA ALA A 49 -4.64 -22.28 16.92
C ALA A 49 -4.31 -20.91 17.54
N TYR A 50 -4.50 -20.80 18.85
CA TYR A 50 -4.40 -19.54 19.58
C TYR A 50 -3.07 -19.44 20.30
N ALA A 51 -2.30 -18.39 20.04
CA ALA A 51 -0.94 -18.28 20.57
C ALA A 51 -0.91 -17.93 22.06
N GLU A 52 -1.97 -17.26 22.51
CA GLU A 52 -2.17 -16.75 23.85
C GLU A 52 -2.53 -17.86 24.86
N GLY A 53 -2.83 -19.08 24.37
CA GLY A 53 -2.97 -20.27 25.19
C GLY A 53 -3.99 -21.27 24.66
N ALA A 54 -3.68 -22.56 24.83
CA ALA A 54 -4.52 -23.67 24.38
C ALA A 54 -5.89 -23.72 25.08
N GLY A 55 -6.02 -23.12 26.27
CA GLY A 55 -7.28 -23.00 27.01
C GLY A 55 -8.39 -22.25 26.25
N TYR A 56 -8.04 -21.43 25.24
CA TYR A 56 -9.03 -20.75 24.39
C TYR A 56 -9.63 -21.65 23.31
N VAL A 57 -9.00 -22.77 22.95
CA VAL A 57 -9.42 -23.59 21.81
C VAL A 57 -10.87 -24.12 21.94
N PRO A 58 -11.35 -24.61 23.10
CA PRO A 58 -12.74 -25.04 23.25
C PRO A 58 -13.74 -23.90 22.99
N LEU A 59 -13.42 -22.68 23.47
CA LEU A 59 -14.24 -21.49 23.24
C LEU A 59 -14.27 -21.14 21.76
N LEU A 60 -13.12 -21.21 21.08
CA LEU A 60 -13.02 -20.95 19.65
C LEU A 60 -13.81 -22.00 18.84
N GLN A 61 -13.67 -23.30 19.13
CA GLN A 61 -14.48 -24.34 18.49
C GLN A 61 -15.99 -24.11 18.66
N ARG A 62 -16.43 -23.61 19.83
CA ARG A 62 -17.81 -23.17 20.03
C ARG A 62 -18.14 -21.94 19.18
N ALA A 63 -17.27 -20.93 19.15
CA ALA A 63 -17.46 -19.72 18.37
C ALA A 63 -17.62 -20.03 16.87
N TYR A 64 -16.80 -20.89 16.26
CA TYR A 64 -16.96 -21.29 14.84
C TYR A 64 -18.34 -21.91 14.56
N ARG A 65 -18.86 -22.74 15.47
CA ARG A 65 -20.22 -23.31 15.34
C ARG A 65 -21.30 -22.22 15.44
N LEU A 66 -21.12 -21.26 16.34
CA LEU A 66 -22.05 -20.14 16.52
C LEU A 66 -22.04 -19.19 15.33
N TRP A 67 -20.88 -18.89 14.75
CA TRP A 67 -20.77 -18.10 13.52
C TRP A 67 -21.51 -18.75 12.35
N ARG A 68 -21.35 -20.07 12.15
CA ARG A 68 -22.10 -20.81 11.12
C ARG A 68 -23.61 -20.84 11.39
N ALA A 69 -24.02 -20.88 12.65
CA ALA A 69 -25.45 -20.79 13.00
C ALA A 69 -26.00 -19.40 12.69
N LEU A 70 -25.27 -18.34 13.07
CA LEU A 70 -25.66 -16.96 12.79
C LEU A 70 -25.73 -16.68 11.28
N GLU A 71 -24.77 -17.17 10.51
CA GLU A 71 -24.75 -17.07 9.04
C GLU A 71 -26.02 -17.67 8.40
N ARG A 72 -26.49 -18.81 8.91
CA ARG A 72 -27.74 -19.42 8.45
C ARG A 72 -28.98 -18.61 8.84
N GLU A 73 -29.01 -18.10 10.07
CA GLU A 73 -30.14 -17.30 10.56
C GLU A 73 -30.24 -15.92 9.89
N ALA A 74 -29.10 -15.32 9.56
CA ALA A 74 -29.02 -14.02 8.91
C ALA A 74 -29.13 -14.10 7.38
N GLU A 75 -29.15 -15.32 6.81
CA GLU A 75 -29.15 -15.56 5.36
C GLU A 75 -28.07 -14.74 4.63
N THR A 76 -26.90 -14.63 5.24
CA THR A 76 -25.79 -13.80 4.77
C THR A 76 -24.49 -14.48 5.13
N GLN A 77 -23.55 -14.56 4.17
CA GLN A 77 -22.21 -15.09 4.44
C GLN A 77 -21.48 -14.18 5.43
N LEU A 78 -21.14 -14.72 6.60
CA LEU A 78 -20.45 -14.02 7.69
C LEU A 78 -19.06 -14.59 7.95
N LEU A 79 -18.82 -15.86 7.61
CA LEU A 79 -17.56 -16.55 7.89
C LEU A 79 -16.92 -17.10 6.61
N ASP A 80 -15.90 -16.40 6.15
CA ASP A 80 -15.00 -16.88 5.11
C ASP A 80 -13.80 -17.63 5.73
N LEU A 81 -13.59 -18.89 5.32
CA LEU A 81 -12.52 -19.75 5.83
C LEU A 81 -11.33 -19.75 4.86
N CYS A 82 -10.63 -18.62 4.80
CA CYS A 82 -9.49 -18.41 3.91
C CYS A 82 -8.15 -19.01 4.42
N GLY A 83 -8.16 -19.73 5.54
CA GLY A 83 -6.95 -20.23 6.20
C GLY A 83 -6.26 -19.17 7.06
N MET A 84 -5.15 -19.55 7.72
CA MET A 84 -4.36 -18.63 8.54
C MET A 84 -2.88 -18.93 8.38
N LEU A 85 -2.10 -17.91 8.04
CA LEU A 85 -0.64 -17.95 8.03
C LEU A 85 -0.11 -17.14 9.20
N LEU A 86 0.64 -17.79 10.09
CA LEU A 86 1.36 -17.13 11.17
C LEU A 86 2.83 -17.05 10.78
N VAL A 87 3.37 -15.84 10.72
CA VAL A 87 4.77 -15.58 10.39
C VAL A 87 5.46 -14.97 11.60
N GLY A 88 6.65 -15.47 11.93
CA GLY A 88 7.43 -14.95 13.05
C GLY A 88 8.69 -15.78 13.26
N ASN A 89 9.46 -15.41 14.28
CA ASN A 89 10.61 -16.20 14.72
C ASN A 89 10.12 -17.60 15.14
N LYS A 90 10.83 -18.65 14.70
CA LYS A 90 10.58 -20.06 15.10
C LYS A 90 10.53 -20.22 16.63
N GLU A 91 11.35 -19.46 17.33
CA GLU A 91 11.42 -19.39 18.79
C GLU A 91 10.62 -18.20 19.36
N GLY A 92 9.72 -17.63 18.59
CA GLY A 92 8.79 -16.61 19.05
C GLY A 92 7.62 -17.22 19.82
N ALA A 93 7.11 -16.49 20.81
CA ALA A 93 5.93 -16.87 21.57
C ALA A 93 4.70 -17.12 20.66
N LEU A 94 4.56 -16.33 19.59
CA LEU A 94 3.47 -16.48 18.61
C LEU A 94 3.42 -17.88 17.98
N LEU A 95 4.53 -18.31 17.37
CA LEU A 95 4.57 -19.59 16.65
C LEU A 95 4.55 -20.78 17.61
N ARG A 96 5.27 -20.68 18.74
CA ARG A 96 5.24 -21.74 19.78
C ARG A 96 3.84 -21.94 20.34
N GLY A 97 3.22 -20.87 20.83
CA GLY A 97 1.89 -20.95 21.43
C GLY A 97 0.84 -21.46 20.46
N ALA A 98 0.87 -21.02 19.20
CA ALA A 98 -0.05 -21.52 18.18
C ALA A 98 0.19 -23.00 17.86
N ALA A 99 1.46 -23.43 17.76
CA ALA A 99 1.81 -24.82 17.52
C ALA A 99 1.44 -25.73 18.70
N ASP A 100 1.63 -25.28 19.94
CA ASP A 100 1.21 -25.98 21.15
C ASP A 100 -0.31 -26.14 21.17
N SER A 101 -1.06 -25.05 20.98
CA SER A 101 -2.52 -25.08 20.89
C SER A 101 -3.02 -26.02 19.79
N ALA A 102 -2.36 -26.04 18.63
CA ALA A 102 -2.70 -26.93 17.55
C ALA A 102 -2.47 -28.40 17.92
N ARG A 103 -1.32 -28.73 18.54
CA ARG A 103 -1.02 -30.08 19.02
C ARG A 103 -1.98 -30.55 20.10
N SER A 104 -2.22 -29.74 21.13
CA SER A 104 -3.07 -30.08 22.27
C SER A 104 -4.51 -30.43 21.87
N TYR A 105 -5.00 -29.88 20.76
CA TYR A 105 -6.38 -30.08 20.29
C TYR A 105 -6.49 -30.74 18.92
N GLY A 106 -5.40 -31.32 18.39
CA GLY A 106 -5.40 -32.01 17.10
C GLY A 106 -5.85 -31.13 15.93
N LEU A 107 -5.52 -29.84 15.95
CA LEU A 107 -5.91 -28.91 14.88
C LEU A 107 -5.01 -29.10 13.66
N ALA A 108 -5.61 -29.05 12.46
CA ALA A 108 -4.85 -29.05 11.21
C ALA A 108 -3.96 -27.81 11.12
N ALA A 109 -2.65 -28.00 11.22
CA ALA A 109 -1.64 -26.95 11.06
C ALA A 109 -0.44 -27.53 10.31
N ARG A 110 0.18 -26.73 9.44
CA ARG A 110 1.37 -27.11 8.69
C ARG A 110 2.48 -26.09 8.95
N ALA A 111 3.63 -26.57 9.42
CA ALA A 111 4.82 -25.76 9.49
C ALA A 111 5.38 -25.53 8.08
N LEU A 112 5.65 -24.27 7.75
CA LEU A 112 6.36 -23.86 6.55
C LEU A 112 7.74 -23.35 6.99
N HIS A 113 8.80 -23.84 6.35
CA HIS A 113 10.18 -23.46 6.66
C HIS A 113 10.75 -22.67 5.47
N GLY A 114 11.34 -21.50 5.74
CA GLY A 114 12.29 -20.89 4.81
C GLY A 114 13.59 -21.70 4.82
N CYS A 115 14.08 -22.10 3.66
CA CYS A 115 15.34 -22.80 3.43
C CYS A 115 16.52 -21.82 3.65
N ARG A 116 17.75 -22.13 4.11
CA ARG A 116 18.48 -23.29 4.65
C ARG A 116 19.75 -22.74 5.36
N ALA A 117 19.87 -22.83 6.68
CA ALA A 117 21.16 -22.70 7.39
C ALA A 117 21.14 -23.35 8.78
N CYS A 118 19.98 -23.51 9.41
CA CYS A 118 19.87 -24.01 10.79
C CYS A 118 19.45 -25.49 10.91
N ALA A 119 19.51 -26.29 9.84
CA ALA A 119 19.07 -27.69 9.84
C ALA A 119 20.19 -28.70 10.19
N ALA A 120 21.28 -28.26 10.82
CA ALA A 120 22.22 -29.16 11.47
C ALA A 120 21.64 -29.59 12.83
N GLY A 121 20.70 -30.54 12.80
CA GLY A 121 20.03 -31.05 14.00
C GLY A 121 19.01 -32.11 13.62
N SER A 122 19.50 -33.34 13.55
CA SER A 122 18.83 -34.59 13.19
C SER A 122 17.43 -34.80 13.79
N ARG A 123 16.52 -35.35 12.97
CA ARG A 123 15.61 -36.45 13.36
C ARG A 123 15.07 -37.18 12.12
N PRO A 124 15.03 -38.52 12.11
CA PRO A 124 14.45 -39.30 11.02
C PRO A 124 12.94 -39.42 11.23
N GLU A 125 12.13 -39.10 10.22
CA GLU A 125 10.71 -39.45 10.21
C GLU A 125 10.39 -40.41 9.06
N ARG A 126 9.59 -41.41 9.43
CA ARG A 126 9.20 -42.59 8.67
C ARG A 126 8.27 -42.22 7.50
N GLY A 127 8.27 -43.10 6.51
CA GLY A 127 7.63 -42.92 5.20
C GLY A 127 6.16 -42.54 5.25
N VAL A 128 5.86 -41.43 4.57
CA VAL A 128 4.60 -41.21 3.86
C VAL A 128 4.99 -40.93 2.42
N GLU A 129 4.84 -41.93 1.55
CA GLU A 129 5.10 -41.80 0.12
C GLU A 129 4.12 -40.80 -0.52
N GLY A 130 4.64 -39.92 -1.39
CA GLY A 130 3.85 -39.36 -2.51
C GLY A 130 3.62 -37.85 -2.60
N ARG A 131 4.14 -37.00 -1.70
CA ARG A 131 4.12 -35.53 -1.93
C ARG A 131 5.53 -34.97 -1.93
N ARG A 132 6.03 -34.57 -3.10
CA ARG A 132 7.29 -33.80 -3.22
C ARG A 132 7.14 -32.52 -2.40
N HIS A 133 7.84 -32.44 -1.28
CA HIS A 133 7.96 -31.21 -0.51
C HIS A 133 8.79 -30.21 -1.33
N VAL A 134 8.12 -29.23 -1.92
CA VAL A 134 8.78 -28.10 -2.58
C VAL A 134 9.28 -27.17 -1.49
N THR A 135 10.59 -27.11 -1.29
CA THR A 135 11.23 -26.13 -0.41
C THR A 135 11.46 -24.81 -1.16
N TYR A 136 11.30 -23.68 -0.48
CA TYR A 136 11.56 -22.32 -0.98
C TYR A 136 12.56 -21.62 -0.05
N ASP A 137 13.41 -20.77 -0.60
CA ASP A 137 14.39 -19.96 0.14
C ASP A 137 13.76 -18.68 0.68
N ALA A 138 12.80 -18.11 -0.07
CA ALA A 138 12.04 -16.94 0.34
C ALA A 138 10.55 -17.10 0.04
N ILE A 139 9.71 -16.52 0.90
CA ILE A 139 8.26 -16.42 0.68
C ILE A 139 7.86 -14.96 0.81
N ILE A 140 7.27 -14.40 -0.24
CA ILE A 140 6.75 -13.04 -0.28
C ILE A 140 5.22 -13.12 -0.26
N ILE A 141 4.59 -12.37 0.65
CA ILE A 141 3.14 -12.31 0.78
C ILE A 141 2.67 -10.97 0.21
N GLY A 142 1.92 -11.05 -0.90
CA GLY A 142 1.44 -9.93 -1.70
C GLY A 142 2.28 -9.78 -2.98
N ALA A 143 1.64 -9.92 -4.14
CA ALA A 143 2.25 -9.66 -5.44
C ALA A 143 2.02 -8.23 -5.91
N GLY A 144 2.15 -7.26 -5.00
CA GLY A 144 2.24 -5.84 -5.36
C GLY A 144 3.56 -5.52 -6.07
N HIS A 145 3.67 -4.35 -6.70
CA HIS A 145 4.92 -3.92 -7.35
C HIS A 145 6.16 -4.10 -6.44
N ASN A 146 6.11 -3.70 -5.16
CA ASN A 146 7.22 -3.91 -4.23
C ASN A 146 7.56 -5.39 -4.00
N GLY A 147 6.55 -6.25 -3.83
CA GLY A 147 6.75 -7.69 -3.65
C GLY A 147 7.31 -8.35 -4.91
N LEU A 148 6.89 -7.90 -6.09
CA LEU A 148 7.42 -8.38 -7.37
C LEU A 148 8.85 -7.89 -7.63
N THR A 149 9.19 -6.64 -7.27
CA THR A 149 10.57 -6.15 -7.30
C THR A 149 11.47 -6.98 -6.40
N ALA A 150 11.05 -7.20 -5.14
CA ALA A 150 11.81 -8.06 -4.21
C ALA A 150 11.97 -9.48 -4.76
N ALA A 151 10.90 -10.06 -5.32
CA ALA A 151 10.95 -11.38 -5.95
C ALA A 151 11.97 -11.42 -7.10
N ALA A 152 12.02 -10.38 -7.95
CA ALA A 152 12.94 -10.31 -9.06
C ALA A 152 14.40 -10.31 -8.62
N TYR A 153 14.75 -9.52 -7.60
CA TYR A 153 16.11 -9.52 -7.06
C TYR A 153 16.48 -10.81 -6.34
N LEU A 154 15.57 -11.40 -5.56
CA LEU A 154 15.83 -12.68 -4.86
C LEU A 154 16.00 -13.82 -5.87
N SER A 155 15.16 -13.90 -6.90
CA SER A 155 15.32 -14.87 -8.00
C SER A 155 16.66 -14.67 -8.72
N ARG A 156 17.03 -13.42 -9.02
CA ARG A 156 18.33 -13.09 -9.66
C ARG A 156 19.53 -13.45 -8.80
N ALA A 157 19.39 -13.45 -7.47
CA ALA A 157 20.37 -13.98 -6.53
C ALA A 157 20.38 -15.52 -6.44
N GLY A 158 19.58 -16.22 -7.24
CA GLY A 158 19.49 -17.69 -7.28
C GLY A 158 18.59 -18.29 -6.19
N LEU A 159 17.81 -17.47 -5.48
CA LEU A 159 16.93 -17.94 -4.41
C LEU A 159 15.59 -18.40 -4.98
N LYS A 160 15.16 -19.59 -4.57
CA LYS A 160 13.87 -20.15 -4.95
C LYS A 160 12.75 -19.44 -4.20
N THR A 161 12.16 -18.46 -4.85
CA THR A 161 11.21 -17.54 -4.25
C THR A 161 9.76 -17.91 -4.56
N LEU A 162 8.90 -17.96 -3.53
CA LEU A 162 7.45 -18.11 -3.66
C LEU A 162 6.77 -16.78 -3.41
N VAL A 163 5.98 -16.29 -4.37
CA VAL A 163 5.11 -15.11 -4.18
C VAL A 163 3.66 -15.58 -4.05
N LEU A 164 2.98 -15.14 -2.99
CA LEU A 164 1.58 -15.47 -2.72
C LEU A 164 0.72 -14.23 -2.86
N GLU A 165 -0.23 -14.25 -3.79
CA GLU A 165 -1.23 -13.19 -3.98
C GLU A 165 -2.62 -13.73 -3.67
N ARG A 166 -3.44 -12.91 -3.02
CA ARG A 166 -4.83 -13.30 -2.70
C ARG A 166 -5.77 -13.11 -3.89
N ARG A 167 -5.44 -12.19 -4.80
CA ARG A 167 -6.17 -11.93 -6.04
C ARG A 167 -5.69 -12.89 -7.15
N ASP A 168 -6.50 -13.01 -8.18
CA ASP A 168 -6.17 -13.65 -9.45
C ASP A 168 -5.24 -12.80 -10.33
N VAL A 169 -5.08 -11.52 -10.00
CA VAL A 169 -4.22 -10.55 -10.67
C VAL A 169 -3.11 -10.04 -9.76
N VAL A 170 -1.93 -9.79 -10.34
CA VAL A 170 -0.78 -9.20 -9.65
C VAL A 170 -0.69 -7.69 -9.89
N GLY A 171 -0.01 -6.98 -8.99
CA GLY A 171 0.41 -5.59 -9.14
C GLY A 171 0.02 -4.67 -7.99
N GLY A 172 -0.92 -5.09 -7.15
CA GLY A 172 -1.38 -4.28 -6.01
C GLY A 172 -1.90 -2.93 -6.48
N ALA A 173 -1.29 -1.84 -6.03
CA ALA A 173 -1.65 -0.48 -6.47
C ALA A 173 -1.23 -0.14 -7.92
N ALA A 174 -0.32 -0.93 -8.51
CA ALA A 174 0.15 -0.79 -9.89
C ALA A 174 -0.48 -1.86 -10.78
N VAL A 175 -1.81 -1.91 -10.82
CA VAL A 175 -2.58 -2.89 -11.58
C VAL A 175 -3.37 -2.19 -12.69
N SER A 176 -3.55 -2.89 -13.81
CA SER A 176 -4.52 -2.53 -14.84
C SER A 176 -5.62 -3.59 -14.84
N GLU A 177 -6.87 -3.18 -14.72
CA GLU A 177 -8.04 -4.07 -14.70
C GLU A 177 -8.96 -3.77 -15.88
N THR A 178 -9.79 -4.73 -16.26
CA THR A 178 -10.74 -4.60 -17.37
C THR A 178 -12.17 -4.70 -16.85
N PRO A 179 -12.65 -3.70 -16.08
CA PRO A 179 -13.97 -3.75 -15.46
C PRO A 179 -15.11 -3.72 -16.50
N TRP A 180 -14.85 -3.23 -17.71
CA TRP A 180 -15.81 -3.20 -18.81
C TRP A 180 -15.19 -3.81 -20.09
N PRO A 181 -15.97 -4.55 -20.89
CA PRO A 181 -15.48 -5.12 -22.16
C PRO A 181 -14.84 -4.07 -23.06
N GLY A 182 -13.60 -4.31 -23.49
CA GLY A 182 -12.85 -3.40 -24.35
C GLY A 182 -12.15 -2.24 -23.64
N TRP A 183 -12.30 -2.09 -22.32
CA TRP A 183 -11.71 -0.99 -21.55
C TRP A 183 -10.74 -1.50 -20.49
N THR A 184 -9.50 -1.02 -20.52
CA THR A 184 -8.49 -1.28 -19.49
C THR A 184 -8.23 0.00 -18.70
N VAL A 185 -8.27 -0.10 -17.37
CA VAL A 185 -8.17 1.03 -16.44
C VAL A 185 -7.13 0.73 -15.37
N SER A 186 -6.28 1.71 -15.06
CA SER A 186 -5.41 1.62 -13.88
C SER A 186 -6.22 2.05 -12.65
N THR A 187 -6.56 1.11 -11.77
CA THR A 187 -7.64 1.29 -10.76
C THR A 187 -7.20 1.99 -9.48
N ALA A 188 -5.89 2.11 -9.23
CA ALA A 188 -5.35 2.78 -8.05
C ALA A 188 -4.32 3.84 -8.44
N SER A 189 -3.10 3.43 -8.80
CA SER A 189 -2.13 4.35 -9.41
C SER A 189 -2.44 4.52 -10.90
N TYR A 190 -2.19 5.70 -11.47
CA TYR A 190 -2.48 6.01 -12.88
C TYR A 190 -1.33 6.75 -13.59
N VAL A 191 -0.28 7.13 -12.86
CA VAL A 191 0.94 7.77 -13.37
C VAL A 191 2.17 7.20 -12.66
N CYS A 192 3.32 7.23 -13.34
CA CYS A 192 4.59 6.75 -12.82
C CYS A 192 5.67 7.82 -12.93
N SER A 193 6.42 8.02 -11.85
CA SER A 193 7.57 8.93 -11.78
C SER A 193 8.61 8.43 -10.77
N LEU A 194 8.18 7.75 -9.73
CA LEU A 194 9.05 7.27 -8.65
C LEU A 194 9.50 5.80 -8.80
N LEU A 195 9.39 5.23 -10.00
CA LEU A 195 10.06 3.95 -10.30
C LEU A 195 11.52 4.24 -10.63
N HIS A 196 12.41 3.94 -9.69
CA HIS A 196 13.81 4.34 -9.79
C HIS A 196 14.49 3.78 -11.08
N PRO A 197 15.21 4.61 -11.86
CA PRO A 197 15.86 4.18 -13.11
C PRO A 197 16.80 2.99 -12.95
N GLN A 198 17.49 2.87 -11.81
CA GLN A 198 18.36 1.73 -11.52
C GLN A 198 17.58 0.41 -11.48
N ILE A 199 16.37 0.38 -10.92
CA ILE A 199 15.51 -0.82 -10.91
C ILE A 199 15.10 -1.19 -12.35
N ILE A 200 14.77 -0.19 -13.16
CA ILE A 200 14.39 -0.40 -14.57
C ILE A 200 15.56 -1.03 -15.34
N ALA A 201 16.78 -0.53 -15.13
CA ALA A 201 17.98 -1.01 -15.80
C ALA A 201 18.42 -2.40 -15.29
N GLU A 202 18.54 -2.59 -13.98
CA GLU A 202 19.02 -3.84 -13.38
C GLU A 202 18.10 -5.03 -13.63
N LEU A 203 16.78 -4.80 -13.64
CA LEU A 203 15.78 -5.83 -13.94
C LEU A 203 15.42 -5.89 -15.43
N GLU A 204 16.11 -5.10 -16.27
CA GLU A 204 15.91 -5.06 -17.72
C GLU A 204 14.43 -4.89 -18.13
N LEU A 205 13.65 -4.06 -17.42
CA LEU A 205 12.19 -4.06 -17.55
C LEU A 205 11.71 -3.76 -18.99
N ALA A 206 12.48 -2.99 -19.74
CA ALA A 206 12.20 -2.72 -21.16
C ALA A 206 12.17 -4.00 -22.01
N ARG A 207 13.05 -4.97 -21.73
CA ARG A 207 13.05 -6.29 -22.36
C ARG A 207 11.76 -7.06 -22.09
N PHE A 208 11.13 -6.80 -20.94
CA PHE A 208 9.84 -7.38 -20.54
C PHE A 208 8.63 -6.50 -20.87
N GLY A 209 8.81 -5.53 -21.78
CA GLY A 209 7.72 -4.72 -22.32
C GLY A 209 7.35 -3.48 -21.52
N TYR A 210 8.10 -3.13 -20.46
CA TYR A 210 7.90 -1.86 -19.78
C TYR A 210 8.24 -0.69 -20.72
N SER A 211 7.28 0.22 -20.87
CA SER A 211 7.41 1.46 -21.64
C SER A 211 6.45 2.50 -21.04
N ALA A 212 6.86 3.77 -21.06
CA ALA A 212 6.02 4.88 -20.61
C ALA A 212 6.10 6.05 -21.59
N TYR A 213 5.10 6.91 -21.53
CA TYR A 213 5.07 8.20 -22.22
C TYR A 213 5.29 9.29 -21.19
N ARG A 214 6.08 10.32 -21.51
CA ARG A 214 6.13 11.51 -20.68
C ARG A 214 4.76 12.19 -20.69
N LYS A 215 4.29 12.60 -19.52
CA LYS A 215 3.09 13.42 -19.36
C LYS A 215 3.48 14.86 -19.70
N ASP A 216 3.04 15.33 -20.86
CA ASP A 216 3.19 16.71 -21.31
C ASP A 216 1.95 17.10 -22.14
N PRO A 217 1.19 18.16 -21.79
CA PRO A 217 1.36 19.07 -20.65
C PRO A 217 1.36 18.36 -19.28
N SER A 218 2.14 18.89 -18.34
CA SER A 218 2.27 18.33 -16.98
C SER A 218 1.01 18.60 -16.16
N SER A 219 0.26 19.67 -16.43
CA SER A 219 -1.05 19.90 -15.85
C SER A 219 -1.97 20.71 -16.79
N PHE A 220 -3.27 20.48 -16.62
CA PHE A 220 -4.35 21.29 -17.16
C PHE A 220 -5.36 21.53 -16.04
N THR A 221 -5.53 22.80 -15.64
CA THR A 221 -6.37 23.17 -14.51
C THR A 221 -7.50 24.10 -14.97
N PRO A 222 -8.71 23.56 -15.25
CA PRO A 222 -9.86 24.37 -15.62
C PRO A 222 -10.44 25.08 -14.39
N LEU A 223 -10.98 26.29 -14.60
CA LEU A 223 -11.62 27.12 -13.59
C LEU A 223 -13.12 27.27 -13.86
N LEU A 224 -13.89 27.56 -12.81
CA LEU A 224 -15.34 27.71 -12.90
C LEU A 224 -15.79 28.89 -13.77
N ASP A 225 -14.91 29.87 -13.99
CA ASP A 225 -15.15 31.03 -14.84
C ASP A 225 -14.85 30.78 -16.33
N GLY A 226 -14.50 29.53 -16.69
CA GLY A 226 -14.19 29.13 -18.06
C GLY A 226 -12.74 29.37 -18.49
N ARG A 227 -11.90 29.99 -17.65
CA ARG A 227 -10.45 30.04 -17.88
C ARG A 227 -9.80 28.70 -17.54
N SER A 228 -8.56 28.52 -18.00
CA SER A 228 -7.73 27.37 -17.64
C SER A 228 -6.27 27.80 -17.54
N LEU A 229 -5.49 27.06 -16.76
CA LEU A 229 -4.04 27.19 -16.71
C LEU A 229 -3.40 25.89 -17.18
N LEU A 230 -2.57 25.96 -18.22
CA LEU A 230 -1.78 24.84 -18.72
C LEU A 230 -0.30 24.99 -18.30
N ILE A 231 0.26 23.96 -17.67
CA ILE A 231 1.71 23.87 -17.41
C ILE A 231 2.26 22.77 -18.31
N SER A 232 3.31 23.10 -19.06
CA SER A 232 3.95 22.18 -20.01
C SER A 232 5.46 22.14 -19.82
N SER A 233 6.13 21.23 -20.52
CA SER A 233 7.58 21.19 -20.55
C SER A 233 8.23 22.36 -21.31
N ASP A 234 7.45 23.12 -22.09
CA ASP A 234 7.92 24.34 -22.76
C ASP A 234 7.83 25.54 -21.79
N PRO A 235 8.97 26.11 -21.36
CA PRO A 235 8.98 27.24 -20.44
C PRO A 235 8.42 28.53 -21.06
N VAL A 236 8.45 28.67 -22.39
CA VAL A 236 7.88 29.83 -23.10
C VAL A 236 6.36 29.75 -23.11
N ALA A 237 5.81 28.59 -23.48
CA ALA A 237 4.38 28.34 -23.43
C ALA A 237 3.83 28.49 -22.00
N THR A 238 4.50 27.88 -21.01
CA THR A 238 4.12 27.98 -19.59
C THR A 238 4.16 29.44 -19.10
N ALA A 239 5.16 30.24 -19.49
CA ALA A 239 5.22 31.65 -19.13
C ALA A 239 4.08 32.47 -19.76
N ALA A 240 3.68 32.16 -21.00
CA ALA A 240 2.55 32.81 -21.65
C ALA A 240 1.22 32.50 -20.96
N GLU A 241 1.01 31.22 -20.61
CA GLU A 241 -0.16 30.75 -19.84
C GLU A 241 -0.25 31.44 -18.47
N ILE A 242 0.84 31.47 -17.70
CA ILE A 242 0.89 32.18 -16.41
C ILE A 242 0.69 33.68 -16.60
N GLY A 243 1.33 34.26 -17.60
CA GLY A 243 1.25 35.69 -17.90
C GLY A 243 -0.16 36.18 -18.26
N ALA A 244 -1.02 35.29 -18.77
CA ALA A 244 -2.43 35.58 -19.00
C ALA A 244 -3.23 35.76 -17.69
N PHE A 245 -2.75 35.20 -16.57
CA PHE A 245 -3.30 35.43 -15.23
C PHE A 245 -2.57 36.57 -14.51
N SER A 246 -1.24 36.57 -14.52
CA SER A 246 -0.40 37.54 -13.83
C SER A 246 1.00 37.57 -14.43
N GLN A 247 1.37 38.72 -15.00
CA GLN A 247 2.74 38.95 -15.49
C GLN A 247 3.78 38.94 -14.36
N ARG A 248 3.38 39.27 -13.12
CA ARG A 248 4.26 39.25 -11.94
C ARG A 248 4.62 37.82 -11.53
N ASP A 249 3.70 36.89 -11.70
CA ASP A 249 3.89 35.50 -11.29
C ASP A 249 4.77 34.69 -12.25
N VAL A 250 5.08 35.22 -13.45
CA VAL A 250 5.97 34.54 -14.41
C VAL A 250 7.36 34.33 -13.82
N ASP A 251 7.96 35.38 -13.25
CA ASP A 251 9.29 35.29 -12.66
C ASP A 251 9.27 34.59 -11.30
N GLY A 252 8.19 34.75 -10.55
CA GLY A 252 7.92 34.02 -9.32
C GLY A 252 7.89 32.51 -9.53
N TYR A 253 7.13 32.05 -10.52
CA TYR A 253 7.05 30.64 -10.87
C TYR A 253 8.39 30.07 -11.37
N ARG A 254 9.14 30.84 -12.17
CA ARG A 254 10.51 30.45 -12.57
C ARG A 254 11.44 30.29 -11.37
N ALA A 255 11.31 31.15 -10.36
CA ALA A 255 12.09 31.04 -9.13
C ALA A 255 11.67 29.84 -8.29
N TYR A 256 10.36 29.59 -8.16
CA TYR A 256 9.82 28.38 -7.54
C TYR A 256 10.36 27.11 -8.21
N ALA A 257 10.27 27.02 -9.55
CA ALA A 257 10.70 25.84 -10.30
C ALA A 257 12.18 25.49 -10.03
N ARG A 258 13.07 26.49 -9.97
CA ARG A 258 14.48 26.26 -9.61
C ARG A 258 14.67 25.72 -8.20
N GLU A 259 13.89 26.19 -7.23
CA GLU A 259 13.97 25.67 -5.86
C GLU A 259 13.37 24.27 -5.75
N ALA A 260 12.27 24.01 -6.46
CA ALA A 260 11.64 22.70 -6.56
C ALA A 260 12.61 21.68 -7.18
N ASP A 261 13.27 22.01 -8.30
CA ASP A 261 14.28 21.17 -8.94
C ASP A 261 15.44 20.86 -7.98
N ARG A 262 15.98 21.89 -7.32
CA ARG A 262 17.06 21.72 -6.33
C ARG A 262 16.66 20.80 -5.17
N ALA A 263 15.43 20.95 -4.67
CA ALA A 263 14.92 20.12 -3.59
C ALA A 263 14.65 18.68 -4.07
N GLY A 264 14.07 18.53 -5.27
CA GLY A 264 13.81 17.25 -5.92
C GLY A 264 15.08 16.46 -6.17
N ASP A 265 16.10 17.06 -6.76
CA ASP A 265 17.40 16.42 -6.98
C ASP A 265 18.04 15.94 -5.68
N ALA A 266 18.01 16.77 -4.64
CA ALA A 266 18.56 16.40 -3.33
C ALA A 266 17.82 15.20 -2.72
N VAL A 267 16.49 15.14 -2.86
CA VAL A 267 15.68 14.00 -2.41
C VAL A 267 15.95 12.77 -3.27
N PHE A 268 16.03 12.90 -4.59
CA PHE A 268 16.30 11.79 -5.49
C PHE A 268 17.62 11.08 -5.15
N VAL A 269 18.69 11.84 -4.95
CA VAL A 269 20.00 11.28 -4.57
C VAL A 269 19.94 10.58 -3.21
N SER A 270 19.05 11.00 -2.31
CA SER A 270 18.90 10.39 -0.98
C SER A 270 18.27 9.00 -0.98
N PHE A 271 17.63 8.59 -2.08
CA PHE A 271 17.03 7.25 -2.19
C PHE A 271 18.04 6.11 -2.20
N LEU A 272 19.32 6.41 -2.43
CA LEU A 272 20.42 5.44 -2.45
C LEU A 272 21.22 5.41 -1.14
N ASP A 273 20.82 6.17 -0.12
CA ASP A 273 21.47 6.12 1.18
C ASP A 273 21.16 4.81 1.90
N ASP A 274 22.17 4.25 2.57
CA ASP A 274 21.98 3.09 3.45
C ASP A 274 21.03 3.41 4.62
N GLU A 275 21.08 4.64 5.15
CA GLU A 275 20.23 5.11 6.23
C GLU A 275 19.60 6.49 5.93
N PRO A 276 18.27 6.62 6.04
CA PRO A 276 17.61 7.90 5.81
C PRO A 276 17.94 8.88 6.95
N SER A 277 18.51 10.04 6.61
CA SER A 277 18.85 11.08 7.58
C SER A 277 18.53 12.47 7.06
N LEU A 278 17.89 13.30 7.89
CA LEU A 278 17.72 14.71 7.55
C LEU A 278 19.04 15.50 7.62
N ALA A 279 20.06 14.98 8.32
CA ALA A 279 21.32 15.68 8.52
C ALA A 279 22.12 15.89 7.22
N ARG A 280 21.88 15.09 6.19
CA ARG A 280 22.52 15.23 4.86
C ARG A 280 22.12 16.51 4.14
N PHE A 281 20.97 17.08 4.49
CA PHE A 281 20.41 18.21 3.77
C PHE A 281 20.89 19.52 4.37
N GLU A 282 21.25 20.46 3.51
CA GLU A 282 21.59 21.82 3.90
C GLU A 282 20.46 22.48 4.73
N PRO A 283 20.77 23.41 5.65
CA PRO A 283 19.78 24.02 6.53
C PRO A 283 18.53 24.57 5.81
N SER A 284 18.70 25.15 4.62
CA SER A 284 17.58 25.70 3.84
C SER A 284 16.59 24.62 3.38
N LEU A 285 17.09 23.44 2.97
CA LEU A 285 16.24 22.32 2.57
C LEU A 285 15.57 21.70 3.79
N ARG A 286 16.27 21.57 4.92
CA ARG A 286 15.64 21.09 6.16
C ARG A 286 14.50 22.00 6.62
N ALA A 287 14.67 23.32 6.50
CA ALA A 287 13.62 24.29 6.79
C ALA A 287 12.44 24.15 5.82
N LEU A 288 12.69 24.02 4.51
CA LEU A 288 11.66 23.76 3.51
C LEU A 288 10.89 22.46 3.83
N PHE A 289 11.61 21.39 4.17
CA PHE A 289 11.02 20.09 4.47
C PHE A 289 10.14 20.12 5.70
N ALA A 290 10.52 20.87 6.74
CA ALA A 290 9.72 21.03 7.95
C ALA A 290 8.49 21.94 7.74
N GLY A 291 8.57 22.90 6.81
CA GLY A 291 7.51 23.86 6.52
C GLY A 291 6.32 23.28 5.75
N SER A 292 5.39 24.17 5.39
CA SER A 292 4.21 23.82 4.60
C SER A 292 4.39 24.16 3.11
N VAL A 293 3.72 23.42 2.22
CA VAL A 293 3.75 23.71 0.78
C VAL A 293 3.02 25.02 0.45
N ALA A 294 2.03 25.41 1.26
CA ALA A 294 1.37 26.71 1.13
C ALA A 294 2.35 27.87 1.34
N ASP A 295 3.21 27.81 2.37
CA ASP A 295 4.22 28.84 2.61
C ASP A 295 5.25 28.90 1.47
N VAL A 296 5.57 27.74 0.87
CA VAL A 296 6.42 27.69 -0.32
C VAL A 296 5.73 28.39 -1.50
N ALA A 297 4.47 28.04 -1.79
CA ALA A 297 3.72 28.64 -2.90
C ALA A 297 3.55 30.15 -2.74
N GLU A 298 3.11 30.60 -1.56
CA GLU A 298 2.83 32.01 -1.23
C GLU A 298 4.09 32.88 -1.23
N ARG A 299 5.26 32.29 -1.06
CA ARG A 299 6.54 32.99 -1.20
C ARG A 299 6.86 33.38 -2.64
N PHE A 300 6.34 32.64 -3.62
CA PHE A 300 6.74 32.79 -5.02
C PHE A 300 5.65 33.38 -5.91
N VAL A 301 4.39 33.08 -5.66
CA VAL A 301 3.29 33.44 -6.56
C VAL A 301 2.06 33.90 -5.79
N GLU A 302 1.31 34.83 -6.38
CA GLU A 302 0.08 35.39 -5.79
C GLU A 302 -1.20 34.83 -6.43
N THR A 303 -1.14 34.39 -7.69
CA THR A 303 -2.30 33.84 -8.41
C THR A 303 -2.82 32.56 -7.73
N PRO A 304 -4.09 32.52 -7.27
CA PRO A 304 -4.62 31.38 -6.50
C PRO A 304 -4.56 30.03 -7.22
N VAL A 305 -4.82 29.99 -8.54
CA VAL A 305 -4.72 28.73 -9.30
C VAL A 305 -3.29 28.20 -9.36
N LEU A 306 -2.30 29.10 -9.42
CA LEU A 306 -0.89 28.72 -9.46
C LEU A 306 -0.41 28.23 -8.10
N GLN A 307 -0.85 28.91 -7.02
CA GLN A 307 -0.64 28.42 -5.66
C GLN A 307 -1.27 27.03 -5.43
N ALA A 308 -2.48 26.81 -5.95
CA ALA A 308 -3.18 25.53 -5.83
C ALA A 308 -2.44 24.39 -6.56
N ILE A 309 -1.88 24.66 -7.75
CA ILE A 309 -1.08 23.70 -8.50
C ILE A 309 0.17 23.31 -7.69
N ILE A 310 0.93 24.29 -7.18
CA ILE A 310 2.12 24.03 -6.35
C ILE A 310 1.74 23.27 -5.08
N ALA A 311 0.65 23.66 -4.42
CA ALA A 311 0.16 23.00 -3.22
C ALA A 311 -0.25 21.55 -3.47
N SER A 312 -0.76 21.22 -4.66
CA SER A 312 -1.17 19.86 -5.01
C SER A 312 -0.01 18.86 -4.96
N ASP A 313 1.20 19.30 -5.32
CA ASP A 313 2.41 18.48 -5.24
C ASP A 313 2.79 18.16 -3.78
N GLY A 314 2.49 19.07 -2.84
CA GLY A 314 2.81 18.91 -1.43
C GLY A 314 1.80 18.13 -0.59
N ILE A 315 0.65 17.75 -1.17
CA ILE A 315 -0.39 16.99 -0.46
C ILE A 315 -0.66 15.62 -1.09
N THR A 316 -0.21 15.39 -2.32
CA THR A 316 -0.44 14.14 -3.05
C THR A 316 0.12 12.94 -2.29
N GLY A 317 -0.73 11.92 -2.09
CA GLY A 317 -0.37 10.70 -1.35
C GLY A 317 -0.39 10.84 0.17
N THR A 318 -0.95 11.92 0.71
CA THR A 318 -1.06 12.17 2.16
C THR A 318 -2.49 12.44 2.61
N ASN A 319 -2.75 12.35 3.92
CA ASN A 319 -4.00 12.83 4.54
C ASN A 319 -3.83 14.23 5.16
N ARG A 320 -2.90 15.04 4.63
CA ARG A 320 -2.56 16.38 5.15
C ARG A 320 -3.12 17.49 4.27
N GLY A 321 -3.39 18.64 4.88
CA GLY A 321 -3.74 19.87 4.18
C GLY A 321 -2.51 20.67 3.75
N PRO A 322 -2.63 21.62 2.80
CA PRO A 322 -1.50 22.35 2.22
C PRO A 322 -0.75 23.24 3.21
N ARG A 323 -1.37 23.58 4.35
CA ARG A 323 -0.74 24.36 5.43
C ARG A 323 -0.14 23.48 6.54
N ASP A 324 -0.27 22.15 6.45
CA ASP A 324 0.30 21.27 7.47
C ASP A 324 1.84 21.25 7.37
N PRO A 325 2.56 21.26 8.50
CA PRO A 325 4.01 21.06 8.52
C PRO A 325 4.40 19.77 7.80
N GLY A 326 5.56 19.75 7.14
CA GLY A 326 6.05 18.58 6.42
C GLY A 326 5.59 18.48 4.96
N THR A 327 4.57 19.24 4.55
CA THR A 327 4.09 19.20 3.15
C THR A 327 5.09 19.81 2.17
N GLY A 328 6.04 20.64 2.64
CA GLY A 328 7.18 21.07 1.82
C GLY A 328 8.10 19.91 1.41
N TYR A 329 8.34 18.93 2.29
CA TYR A 329 9.07 17.70 1.93
C TYR A 329 8.30 16.88 0.91
N VAL A 330 6.99 16.76 1.07
CA VAL A 330 6.14 16.00 0.13
C VAL A 330 6.22 16.61 -1.27
N MET A 331 6.21 17.94 -1.39
CA MET A 331 6.42 18.63 -2.67
C MET A 331 7.78 18.28 -3.26
N ALA A 332 8.86 18.38 -2.47
CA ALA A 332 10.20 18.02 -2.90
C ALA A 332 10.30 16.55 -3.36
N HIS A 333 9.64 15.63 -2.64
CA HIS A 333 9.55 14.21 -3.00
C HIS A 333 8.69 13.97 -4.25
N HIS A 334 7.66 14.77 -4.48
CA HIS A 334 6.81 14.65 -5.67
C HIS A 334 7.56 15.07 -6.93
N VAL A 335 8.35 16.15 -6.85
CA VAL A 335 9.15 16.67 -7.97
C VAL A 335 10.51 15.97 -8.13
N SER A 336 10.88 15.06 -7.23
CA SER A 336 12.11 14.25 -7.38
C SER A 336 11.99 13.12 -8.38
N GLY A 337 10.76 12.75 -8.75
CA GLY A 337 10.50 11.64 -9.65
C GLY A 337 11.04 11.88 -11.06
N GLN A 338 11.31 10.79 -11.77
CA GLN A 338 11.85 10.82 -13.12
C GLN A 338 10.99 9.97 -14.06
N ALA A 339 10.73 10.49 -15.26
CA ALA A 339 10.06 9.72 -16.30
C ALA A 339 10.78 9.93 -17.64
N MET A 340 11.11 8.82 -18.29
CA MET A 340 11.69 8.81 -19.65
C MET A 340 12.92 9.71 -19.79
N GLY A 341 13.80 9.71 -18.79
CA GLY A 341 15.05 10.49 -18.78
C GLY A 341 14.89 11.98 -18.43
N ALA A 342 13.69 12.43 -18.05
CA ALA A 342 13.45 13.78 -17.56
C ALA A 342 13.22 13.80 -16.05
N THR A 343 13.95 14.68 -15.35
CA THR A 343 13.76 14.99 -13.92
C THR A 343 12.46 15.77 -13.70
N GLY A 344 11.80 15.54 -12.56
CA GLY A 344 10.51 16.14 -12.21
C GLY A 344 9.35 15.71 -13.09
N ALA A 345 9.58 14.77 -14.01
CA ALA A 345 8.60 14.37 -15.00
C ALA A 345 7.78 13.17 -14.51
N TRP A 346 6.48 13.23 -14.78
CA TRP A 346 5.56 12.12 -14.62
C TRP A 346 5.29 11.47 -15.97
N GLY A 347 4.89 10.20 -15.97
CA GLY A 347 4.59 9.47 -17.19
C GLY A 347 3.40 8.53 -17.09
N PHE A 348 2.85 8.19 -18.24
CA PHE A 348 1.81 7.18 -18.40
C PHE A 348 2.42 5.89 -18.88
N VAL A 349 2.26 4.81 -18.12
CA VAL A 349 2.73 3.49 -18.54
C VAL A 349 1.89 3.02 -19.73
N ARG A 350 2.54 2.56 -20.80
CA ARG A 350 1.87 2.00 -21.98
C ARG A 350 1.08 0.76 -21.58
N GLY A 351 -0.23 0.74 -21.86
CA GLY A 351 -1.14 -0.32 -21.42
C GLY A 351 -1.63 -0.20 -19.97
N GLY A 352 -1.31 0.92 -19.31
CA GLY A 352 -1.67 1.20 -17.91
C GLY A 352 -0.67 0.66 -16.90
N MET A 353 -0.87 0.97 -15.62
CA MET A 353 0.08 0.71 -14.55
C MET A 353 0.40 -0.78 -14.34
N GLY A 354 -0.50 -1.68 -14.74
CA GLY A 354 -0.25 -3.12 -14.77
C GLY A 354 0.98 -3.51 -15.58
N GLY A 355 1.38 -2.72 -16.58
CA GLY A 355 2.59 -2.95 -17.38
C GLY A 355 3.86 -3.02 -16.53
N ILE A 356 3.99 -2.20 -15.47
CA ILE A 356 5.12 -2.26 -14.53
C ILE A 356 5.12 -3.60 -13.80
N SER A 357 3.98 -3.96 -13.20
CA SER A 357 3.86 -5.20 -12.43
C SER A 357 4.07 -6.45 -13.28
N GLN A 358 3.58 -6.46 -14.52
CA GLN A 358 3.81 -7.58 -15.42
C GLN A 358 5.28 -7.69 -15.85
N ALA A 359 5.95 -6.56 -16.11
CA ALA A 359 7.38 -6.55 -16.41
C ALA A 359 8.21 -7.05 -15.22
N LEU A 360 7.90 -6.60 -14.00
CA LEU A 360 8.55 -7.07 -12.77
C LEU A 360 8.34 -8.57 -12.55
N LYS A 361 7.10 -9.05 -12.73
CA LYS A 361 6.79 -10.49 -12.67
C LYS A 361 7.59 -11.28 -13.70
N ALA A 362 7.65 -10.81 -14.95
CA ALA A 362 8.39 -11.48 -16.02
C ALA A 362 9.90 -11.52 -15.73
N ALA A 363 10.48 -10.43 -15.22
CA ALA A 363 11.86 -10.39 -14.75
C ALA A 363 12.11 -11.44 -13.64
N ALA A 364 11.20 -11.54 -12.67
CA ALA A 364 11.32 -12.51 -11.57
C ALA A 364 11.20 -13.98 -12.00
N LEU A 365 10.50 -14.26 -13.11
CA LEU A 365 10.35 -15.61 -13.67
C LEU A 365 11.48 -15.98 -14.64
N ALA A 366 12.16 -14.98 -15.21
CA ALA A 366 13.26 -15.18 -16.16
C ALA A 366 14.63 -15.32 -15.48
N ALA A 367 14.77 -14.78 -14.27
CA ALA A 367 15.91 -14.98 -13.38
C ALA A 367 15.90 -16.41 -12.79
#